data_AF-A0A9W9EV04-F1
#
_entry.id   AF-A0A9W9EV04-F1
#
_cell.length_a   1.000
_cell.length_b   1.000
_cell.length_c   1.000
_cell.angle_alpha   90.00
_cell.angle_beta   90.00
_cell.angle_gamma   90.00
#
_symmetry.space_group_name_H-M   'P 1'
#
loop_
_entity.id
_entity.type
_entity.pdbx_description
1 polymer ?
#
loop_
_entity_poly.entity_id
_entity_poly.type
_entity_poly.pdbx_seq_one_letter_code
_entity_poly.pdbx_strand_id
1 'polypeptide(L)'
;MINPQDRFWSEGQNYYGPSEDPTTQTYCNVWDWDQLRMTKVKGTAKIFPPDEDRELSILAQFADYLSPEVSAITVDDEGLLTGASTDPEEDDTLFLAYIPFSSCESLTNCSTIQHSKLQELDRLGPFVDLVSYKNESGIPQKVVFKFNVLNKPLRLQMAWDELNILKNLPPHPNIITFDRIVLEDQESRVIGFTTKYIPGGTLADPKIPFRFEWLQQLTQVVDFLNLELGIMHQDIAPRNLFIDPYTQKIVLFDFDRAASGKQRLYDGRDDVSSVVFTLYELITNDKSFSGIPHWDRNIDMVQSISEWPSNRELDSEVSKFRNFLNEWVATRRSDGDMERYLNAPHRLTWPDLPTAPDYSVKFEMGTTWDGKANWTTGHRSRHTAMKMGQYCFRWERPPQSRSLIEAEHSVK
;
A
#
# COMPACT_ATOMS: atom_id res chain seq x y z
N MET A 1 2.29 -14.02 5.70
CA MET A 1 1.59 -13.53 6.89
C MET A 1 2.05 -12.10 7.10
N ILE A 2 1.11 -11.21 7.40
CA ILE A 2 1.43 -9.82 7.68
C ILE A 2 2.40 -9.76 8.85
N ASN A 3 3.43 -8.93 8.74
CA ASN A 3 4.35 -8.70 9.84
C ASN A 3 3.55 -8.16 11.04
N PRO A 4 3.66 -8.74 12.26
CA PRO A 4 2.89 -8.29 13.42
C PRO A 4 3.02 -6.80 13.72
N GLN A 5 4.16 -6.19 13.40
CA GLN A 5 4.40 -4.75 13.58
C GLN A 5 3.62 -3.89 12.57
N ASP A 6 3.28 -4.45 11.42
CA ASP A 6 2.55 -3.77 10.34
C ASP A 6 1.04 -4.08 10.37
N ARG A 7 0.57 -4.90 11.33
CA ARG A 7 -0.83 -5.34 11.39
C ARG A 7 -1.80 -4.21 11.73
N PHE A 8 -1.41 -3.29 12.60
CA PHE A 8 -2.29 -2.24 13.09
C PHE A 8 -1.84 -0.86 12.63
N TRP A 9 -2.79 0.02 12.36
CA TRP A 9 -2.54 1.42 12.03
C TRP A 9 -3.56 2.33 12.74
N SER A 10 -3.09 3.37 13.41
CA SER A 10 -3.95 4.33 14.12
C SER A 10 -4.26 5.55 13.26
N GLU A 11 -5.49 6.03 13.30
CA GLU A 11 -5.88 7.34 12.74
C GLU A 11 -5.50 8.52 13.66
N GLY A 12 -4.88 8.24 14.80
CA GLY A 12 -4.53 9.21 15.82
C GLY A 12 -5.54 9.28 16.97
N GLN A 13 -5.10 9.93 18.03
CA GLN A 13 -5.81 10.00 19.30
C GLN A 13 -6.69 11.25 19.36
N ASN A 14 -7.91 11.10 19.88
CA ASN A 14 -8.89 12.17 20.00
C ASN A 14 -9.26 12.38 21.47
N TYR A 15 -9.10 13.61 21.95
CA TYR A 15 -9.25 13.98 23.36
C TYR A 15 -10.49 14.83 23.58
N TYR A 16 -11.34 14.47 24.55
CA TYR A 16 -12.48 15.26 24.99
C TYR A 16 -12.10 16.24 26.11
N GLY A 17 -11.04 17.02 25.89
CA GLY A 17 -10.45 17.91 26.90
C GLY A 17 -8.95 18.15 26.66
N PRO A 18 -8.25 18.80 27.62
CA PRO A 18 -6.80 18.94 27.58
C PRO A 18 -6.13 17.56 27.59
N SER A 19 -5.22 17.31 26.67
CA SER A 19 -4.53 16.01 26.55
C SER A 19 -3.51 15.79 27.66
N GLU A 20 -3.12 16.85 28.37
CA GLU A 20 -2.22 16.80 29.53
C GLU A 20 -2.94 16.34 30.81
N ASP A 21 -4.27 16.39 30.85
CA ASP A 21 -5.05 15.89 31.98
C ASP A 21 -5.24 14.37 31.82
N PRO A 22 -4.64 13.54 32.69
CA PRO A 22 -4.70 12.08 32.58
C PRO A 22 -6.12 11.50 32.69
N THR A 23 -7.09 12.27 33.19
CA THR A 23 -8.49 11.85 33.33
C THR A 23 -9.35 12.18 32.12
N THR A 24 -8.80 12.95 31.16
CA THR A 24 -9.49 13.29 29.92
C THR A 24 -9.88 12.02 29.17
N GLN A 25 -11.15 11.93 28.79
CA GLN A 25 -11.63 10.82 27.97
C GLN A 25 -11.01 10.90 26.58
N THR A 26 -10.50 9.77 26.12
CA THR A 26 -9.76 9.67 24.86
C THR A 26 -10.23 8.46 24.09
N TYR A 27 -10.24 8.57 22.76
CA TYR A 27 -10.41 7.41 21.88
C TYR A 27 -9.50 7.48 20.68
N CYS A 28 -9.22 6.31 20.12
CA CYS A 28 -8.41 6.13 18.92
C CYS A 28 -9.13 5.18 17.97
N ASN A 29 -9.10 5.47 16.68
CA ASN A 29 -9.59 4.55 15.66
C ASN A 29 -8.41 3.74 15.11
N VAL A 30 -8.43 2.43 15.33
CA VAL A 30 -7.35 1.54 14.93
C VAL A 30 -7.83 0.61 13.84
N TRP A 31 -7.13 0.62 12.71
CA TRP A 31 -7.33 -0.29 11.59
C TRP A 31 -6.55 -1.59 11.83
N ASP A 32 -7.21 -2.73 11.66
CA ASP A 32 -6.60 -4.06 11.65
C ASP A 32 -6.49 -4.55 10.21
N TRP A 33 -5.27 -4.58 9.66
CA TRP A 33 -4.99 -5.04 8.30
C TRP A 33 -5.19 -6.56 8.12
N ASP A 34 -5.10 -7.31 9.21
CA ASP A 34 -5.35 -8.75 9.17
C ASP A 34 -6.84 -9.00 8.95
N GLN A 35 -7.70 -8.37 9.76
CA GLN A 35 -9.16 -8.56 9.71
C GLN A 35 -9.89 -7.59 8.77
N LEU A 36 -9.19 -6.62 8.18
CA LEU A 36 -9.71 -5.56 7.30
C LEU A 36 -10.91 -4.81 7.91
N ARG A 37 -10.77 -4.41 9.17
CA ARG A 37 -11.81 -3.70 9.91
C ARG A 37 -11.19 -2.63 10.81
N MET A 38 -12.00 -1.62 11.14
CA MET A 38 -11.65 -0.64 12.16
C MET A 38 -12.26 -1.01 13.51
N THR A 39 -11.57 -0.69 14.59
CA THR A 39 -12.11 -0.79 15.95
C THR A 39 -11.76 0.49 16.71
N LYS A 40 -12.77 1.09 17.33
CA LYS A 40 -12.60 2.26 18.20
C LYS A 40 -12.14 1.80 19.58
N VAL A 41 -11.01 2.29 20.04
CA VAL A 41 -10.45 1.98 21.37
C VAL A 41 -10.64 3.19 22.27
N LYS A 42 -11.35 3.04 23.38
CA LYS A 42 -11.68 4.12 24.32
C LYS A 42 -10.99 3.93 25.66
N GLY A 43 -10.66 5.02 26.31
CA GLY A 43 -10.05 5.06 27.65
C GLY A 43 -9.77 6.51 28.06
N THR A 44 -8.61 6.74 28.65
CA THR A 44 -8.19 8.04 29.18
C THR A 44 -6.86 8.49 28.56
N ALA A 45 -6.54 9.78 28.68
CA ALA A 45 -5.24 10.32 28.28
C ALA A 45 -4.06 9.69 29.05
N LYS A 46 -4.29 9.10 30.22
CA LYS A 46 -3.26 8.36 30.97
C LYS A 46 -2.75 7.13 30.23
N ILE A 47 -3.65 6.39 29.58
CA ILE A 47 -3.30 5.17 28.82
C ILE A 47 -3.02 5.47 27.34
N PHE A 48 -3.53 6.59 26.83
CA PHE A 48 -3.23 7.13 25.49
C PHE A 48 -2.53 8.49 25.60
N PRO A 49 -1.23 8.53 25.91
CA PRO A 49 -0.50 9.79 25.95
C PRO A 49 -0.23 10.31 24.52
N PRO A 50 -0.18 11.65 24.30
CA PRO A 50 -0.16 12.27 22.96
C PRO A 50 0.95 11.83 22.02
N ASP A 51 2.09 11.42 22.58
CA ASP A 51 3.32 11.14 21.85
C ASP A 51 3.63 9.62 21.75
N GLU A 52 2.70 8.74 22.15
CA GLU A 52 2.89 7.28 22.07
C GLU A 52 1.67 6.57 21.48
N ASP A 53 1.89 5.71 20.48
CA ASP A 53 0.85 4.88 19.82
C ASP A 53 0.49 3.62 20.65
N ARG A 54 0.11 3.79 21.92
CA ARG A 54 -0.20 2.67 22.83
C ARG A 54 -1.43 1.86 22.41
N GLU A 55 -2.36 2.50 21.70
CA GLU A 55 -3.60 1.88 21.22
C GLU A 55 -3.36 0.65 20.34
N LEU A 56 -2.25 0.61 19.59
CA LEU A 56 -1.90 -0.51 18.73
C LEU A 56 -1.61 -1.75 19.58
N SER A 57 -0.80 -1.59 20.62
CA SER A 57 -0.42 -2.67 21.54
C SER A 57 -1.60 -3.13 22.40
N ILE A 58 -2.52 -2.21 22.73
CA ILE A 58 -3.74 -2.54 23.47
C ILE A 58 -4.68 -3.38 22.62
N LEU A 59 -5.01 -2.92 21.40
CA LEU A 59 -5.91 -3.68 20.53
C LEU A 59 -5.32 -5.05 20.17
N ALA A 60 -4.00 -5.15 19.96
CA ALA A 60 -3.32 -6.39 19.65
C ALA A 60 -3.59 -7.53 20.65
N GLN A 61 -3.81 -7.22 21.93
CA GLN A 61 -4.10 -8.22 22.97
C GLN A 61 -5.46 -8.90 22.79
N PHE A 62 -6.42 -8.19 22.18
CA PHE A 62 -7.82 -8.60 22.13
C PHE A 62 -8.32 -8.87 20.72
N ALA A 63 -7.67 -8.32 19.69
CA ALA A 63 -8.16 -8.26 18.31
C ALA A 63 -8.65 -9.61 17.76
N ASP A 64 -7.89 -10.68 18.02
CA ASP A 64 -8.23 -12.02 17.54
C ASP A 64 -9.42 -12.62 18.29
N TYR A 65 -9.76 -12.11 19.47
CA TYR A 65 -10.81 -12.61 20.34
C TYR A 65 -12.13 -11.87 20.22
N LEU A 66 -12.12 -10.66 19.66
CA LEU A 66 -13.32 -9.85 19.50
C LEU A 66 -14.29 -10.50 18.51
N SER A 67 -15.59 -10.37 18.80
CA SER A 67 -16.63 -10.70 17.82
C SER A 67 -16.49 -9.78 16.58
N PRO A 68 -16.76 -10.29 15.36
CA PRO A 68 -16.85 -9.46 14.14
C PRO A 68 -17.79 -8.25 14.27
N GLU A 69 -18.79 -8.33 15.16
CA GLU A 69 -19.79 -7.28 15.37
C GLU A 69 -19.33 -6.15 16.33
N VAL A 70 -18.21 -6.34 17.03
CA VAL A 70 -17.68 -5.32 17.95
C VAL A 70 -17.07 -4.16 17.15
N SER A 71 -17.68 -2.98 17.27
CA SER A 71 -17.22 -1.72 16.67
C SER A 71 -16.27 -0.95 17.60
N ALA A 72 -16.45 -1.10 18.92
CA ALA A 72 -15.64 -0.40 19.91
C ALA A 72 -15.33 -1.22 21.17
N ILE A 73 -14.19 -0.92 21.79
CA ILE A 73 -13.76 -1.45 23.07
C ILE A 73 -13.44 -0.31 24.04
N THR A 74 -13.58 -0.58 25.34
CA THR A 74 -13.18 0.33 26.42
C THR A 74 -12.16 -0.36 27.31
N VAL A 75 -11.08 0.34 27.64
CA VAL A 75 -10.02 -0.16 28.51
C VAL A 75 -9.82 0.74 29.73
N ASP A 76 -9.33 0.16 30.82
CA ASP A 76 -8.89 0.91 32.00
C ASP A 76 -7.45 1.45 31.84
N ASP A 77 -6.94 2.12 32.88
CA ASP A 77 -5.61 2.72 32.91
C ASP A 77 -4.48 1.68 32.89
N GLU A 78 -4.80 0.41 33.14
CA GLU A 78 -3.89 -0.74 33.06
C GLU A 78 -3.95 -1.41 31.67
N GLY A 79 -4.82 -0.92 30.76
CA GLY A 79 -5.01 -1.45 29.42
C GLY A 79 -5.85 -2.72 29.36
N LEU A 80 -6.57 -3.05 30.44
CA LEU A 80 -7.46 -4.21 30.48
C LEU A 80 -8.84 -3.87 29.92
N LEU A 81 -9.44 -4.83 29.22
CA LEU A 81 -10.76 -4.68 28.62
C LEU A 81 -11.84 -4.59 29.71
N THR A 82 -12.54 -3.46 29.77
CA THR A 82 -13.65 -3.22 30.71
C THR A 82 -15.02 -3.21 30.02
N GLY A 83 -15.06 -3.05 28.69
CA GLY A 83 -16.30 -3.09 27.92
C GLY A 83 -16.09 -3.29 26.43
N ALA A 84 -17.12 -3.80 25.74
CA ALA A 84 -17.19 -3.91 24.29
C ALA A 84 -18.57 -3.45 23.82
N SER A 85 -18.62 -2.82 22.65
CA SER A 85 -19.82 -2.26 22.06
C SER A 85 -20.01 -2.78 20.64
N THR A 86 -21.25 -3.08 20.31
CA THR A 86 -21.72 -3.44 18.97
C THR A 86 -22.60 -2.33 18.38
N ASP A 87 -22.57 -1.13 18.96
CA ASP A 87 -23.35 0.00 18.48
C ASP A 87 -22.80 0.47 17.12
N PRO A 88 -23.62 0.46 16.05
CA PRO A 88 -23.20 0.95 14.75
C PRO A 88 -22.84 2.44 14.72
N GLU A 89 -23.35 3.25 15.67
CA GLU A 89 -22.95 4.67 15.78
C GLU A 89 -21.50 4.83 16.25
N GLU A 90 -20.87 3.77 16.76
CA GLU A 90 -19.47 3.78 17.17
C GLU A 90 -18.53 3.23 16.09
N ASP A 91 -19.07 2.78 14.95
CA ASP A 91 -18.32 2.42 13.76
C ASP A 91 -18.00 3.67 12.92
N ASP A 92 -16.82 4.23 13.15
CA ASP A 92 -16.34 5.41 12.42
C ASP A 92 -15.87 5.09 10.99
N THR A 93 -16.04 3.85 10.51
CA THR A 93 -15.57 3.45 9.17
C THR A 93 -16.21 4.32 8.11
N LEU A 94 -15.38 4.97 7.29
CA LEU A 94 -15.88 5.77 6.17
C LEU A 94 -16.44 4.87 5.07
N PHE A 95 -17.53 5.32 4.45
CA PHE A 95 -18.07 4.67 3.27
C PHE A 95 -17.09 4.80 2.12
N LEU A 96 -16.68 3.67 1.53
CA LEU A 96 -15.85 3.63 0.33
C LEU A 96 -16.69 3.22 -0.88
N ALA A 97 -17.01 4.20 -1.72
CA ALA A 97 -17.72 3.97 -2.97
C ALA A 97 -16.76 3.50 -4.07
N TYR A 98 -16.71 2.19 -4.32
CA TYR A 98 -16.00 1.65 -5.47
C TYR A 98 -16.70 2.01 -6.78
N ILE A 99 -15.92 2.23 -7.82
CA ILE A 99 -16.41 2.70 -9.12
C ILE A 99 -16.99 1.49 -9.89
N PRO A 100 -18.22 1.59 -10.41
CA PRO A 100 -18.76 0.57 -11.31
C PRO A 100 -17.84 0.36 -12.52
N PHE A 101 -17.53 -0.89 -12.87
CA PHE A 101 -16.66 -1.19 -14.00
C PHE A 101 -17.17 -0.59 -15.33
N SER A 102 -18.49 -0.52 -15.50
CA SER A 102 -19.14 0.11 -16.66
C SER A 102 -18.87 1.61 -16.79
N SER A 103 -18.44 2.29 -15.72
CA SER A 103 -18.05 3.70 -15.73
C SER A 103 -16.56 3.91 -16.03
N CYS A 104 -15.77 2.83 -16.15
CA CYS A 104 -14.33 2.87 -16.35
C CYS A 104 -13.95 2.47 -17.79
N GLU A 105 -14.17 3.36 -18.76
CA GLU A 105 -13.88 3.08 -20.18
C GLU A 105 -12.44 2.61 -20.43
N SER A 106 -11.47 3.17 -19.70
CA SER A 106 -10.04 2.82 -19.81
C SER A 106 -9.71 1.38 -19.41
N LEU A 107 -10.65 0.68 -18.75
CA LEU A 107 -10.48 -0.66 -18.20
C LEU A 107 -11.21 -1.74 -19.01
N THR A 108 -11.99 -1.36 -20.02
CA THR A 108 -12.88 -2.25 -20.80
C THR A 108 -12.16 -3.40 -21.52
N ASN A 109 -10.89 -3.20 -21.90
CA ASN A 109 -10.08 -4.21 -22.58
C ASN A 109 -9.26 -5.10 -21.63
N CYS A 110 -9.35 -4.87 -20.32
CA CYS A 110 -8.62 -5.66 -19.34
C CYS A 110 -9.37 -6.96 -19.04
N SER A 111 -8.60 -8.02 -18.78
CA SER A 111 -9.16 -9.25 -18.22
C SER A 111 -9.70 -8.97 -16.81
N THR A 112 -10.85 -9.55 -16.49
CA THR A 112 -11.52 -9.38 -15.19
C THR A 112 -11.66 -10.71 -14.46
N ILE A 113 -11.80 -10.63 -13.13
CA ILE A 113 -12.14 -11.75 -12.27
C ILE A 113 -13.04 -11.27 -11.14
N GLN A 114 -14.00 -12.11 -10.76
CA GLN A 114 -14.86 -11.84 -9.62
C GLN A 114 -14.13 -12.16 -8.31
N HIS A 115 -14.32 -11.33 -7.30
CA HIS A 115 -13.67 -11.47 -6.00
C HIS A 115 -13.93 -12.84 -5.36
N SER A 116 -15.17 -13.35 -5.42
CA SER A 116 -15.52 -14.70 -4.93
C SER A 116 -14.73 -15.86 -5.56
N LYS A 117 -14.08 -15.64 -6.72
CA LYS A 117 -13.24 -16.65 -7.38
C LYS A 117 -11.80 -16.64 -6.89
N LEU A 118 -11.42 -15.65 -6.09
CA LEU A 118 -10.11 -15.56 -5.46
C LEU A 118 -10.12 -16.33 -4.15
N GLN A 119 -9.22 -17.29 -4.03
CA GLN A 119 -8.94 -17.99 -2.79
C GLN A 119 -7.73 -17.34 -2.11
N GLU A 120 -7.93 -16.77 -0.92
CA GLU A 120 -6.84 -16.27 -0.08
C GLU A 120 -5.88 -17.42 0.27
N LEU A 121 -4.59 -17.20 0.02
CA LEU A 121 -3.50 -18.12 0.38
C LEU A 121 -2.64 -17.56 1.50
N ASP A 122 -2.39 -16.26 1.49
CA ASP A 122 -1.64 -15.56 2.53
C ASP A 122 -1.93 -14.05 2.50
N ARG A 123 -1.63 -13.36 3.59
CA ARG A 123 -1.72 -11.89 3.72
C ARG A 123 -0.29 -11.38 3.71
N LEU A 124 0.09 -10.64 2.66
CA LEU A 124 1.50 -10.25 2.45
C LEU A 124 1.83 -8.92 3.15
N GLY A 125 0.83 -8.06 3.34
CA GLY A 125 0.96 -6.79 4.03
C GLY A 125 -0.33 -5.99 3.95
N PRO A 126 -0.33 -4.74 4.47
CA PRO A 126 -1.41 -3.81 4.25
C PRO A 126 -1.76 -3.75 2.75
N PHE A 127 -3.05 -3.84 2.42
CA PHE A 127 -3.56 -3.72 1.04
C PHE A 127 -3.15 -4.81 0.04
N VAL A 128 -2.44 -5.86 0.49
CA VAL A 128 -1.83 -6.84 -0.40
C VAL A 128 -2.01 -8.26 0.14
N ASP A 129 -2.73 -9.06 -0.62
CA ASP A 129 -2.92 -10.49 -0.35
C ASP A 129 -2.27 -11.36 -1.43
N LEU A 130 -1.80 -12.54 -1.05
CA LEU A 130 -1.51 -13.63 -1.97
C LEU A 130 -2.78 -14.45 -2.16
N VAL A 131 -3.24 -14.56 -3.40
CA VAL A 131 -4.45 -15.31 -3.73
C VAL A 131 -4.18 -16.32 -4.84
N SER A 132 -5.14 -17.21 -5.04
CA SER A 132 -5.18 -18.05 -6.22
C SER A 132 -6.54 -18.09 -6.88
N TYR A 133 -6.56 -18.36 -8.18
CA TYR A 133 -7.79 -18.63 -8.93
C TYR A 133 -7.54 -19.72 -9.96
N LYS A 134 -8.60 -20.34 -10.48
CA LYS A 134 -8.50 -21.26 -11.62
C LYS A 134 -8.70 -20.47 -12.91
N ASN A 135 -7.74 -20.56 -13.82
CA ASN A 135 -7.87 -19.96 -15.15
C ASN A 135 -8.94 -20.68 -16.00
N GLU A 136 -9.09 -20.24 -17.25
CA GLU A 136 -10.08 -20.76 -18.20
C GLU A 136 -9.88 -22.27 -18.49
N SER A 137 -8.66 -22.79 -18.30
CA SER A 137 -8.32 -24.21 -18.42
C SER A 137 -8.42 -24.99 -17.10
N GLY A 138 -8.91 -24.36 -16.03
CA GLY A 138 -9.01 -24.96 -14.69
C GLY A 138 -7.69 -25.05 -13.93
N ILE A 139 -6.60 -24.49 -14.46
CA ILE A 139 -5.26 -24.53 -13.85
C ILE A 139 -5.17 -23.44 -12.77
N PRO A 140 -4.81 -23.78 -11.53
CA PRO A 140 -4.58 -22.80 -10.48
C PRO A 140 -3.45 -21.83 -10.84
N GLN A 141 -3.72 -20.53 -10.75
CA GLN A 141 -2.78 -19.44 -10.86
C GLN A 141 -2.59 -18.81 -9.48
N LYS A 142 -1.35 -18.54 -9.08
CA LYS A 142 -1.04 -17.75 -7.88
C LYS A 142 -0.74 -16.33 -8.31
N VAL A 143 -1.39 -15.36 -7.67
CA VAL A 143 -1.28 -13.94 -8.00
C VAL A 143 -1.30 -13.10 -6.73
N VAL A 144 -0.77 -11.89 -6.82
CA VAL A 144 -0.84 -10.91 -5.75
C VAL A 144 -2.05 -10.01 -6.00
N PHE A 145 -2.99 -9.95 -5.06
CA PHE A 145 -4.15 -9.07 -5.11
C PHE A 145 -3.83 -7.78 -4.36
N LYS A 146 -3.81 -6.65 -5.08
CA LYS A 146 -3.69 -5.30 -4.53
C LYS A 146 -5.06 -4.63 -4.52
N PHE A 147 -5.43 -4.06 -3.38
CA PHE A 147 -6.75 -3.44 -3.18
C PHE A 147 -6.64 -2.24 -2.24
N ASN A 148 -7.68 -1.41 -2.13
CA ASN A 148 -7.67 -0.27 -1.20
C ASN A 148 -8.97 -0.21 -0.41
N VAL A 149 -8.88 -0.33 0.92
CA VAL A 149 -10.04 -0.31 1.84
C VAL A 149 -10.27 1.04 2.52
N LEU A 150 -9.36 2.01 2.33
CA LEU A 150 -9.46 3.31 3.00
C LEU A 150 -10.07 4.37 2.07
N ASN A 151 -11.08 5.09 2.55
CA ASN A 151 -11.60 6.28 1.85
C ASN A 151 -10.70 7.51 2.07
N LYS A 152 -9.43 7.42 1.64
CA LYS A 152 -8.47 8.53 1.67
C LYS A 152 -8.14 8.92 0.23
N PRO A 153 -8.40 10.17 -0.20
CA PRO A 153 -8.26 10.58 -1.61
C PRO A 153 -6.91 10.24 -2.23
N LEU A 154 -5.81 10.50 -1.51
CA LEU A 154 -4.46 10.18 -2.00
C LEU A 154 -4.28 8.68 -2.24
N ARG A 155 -4.77 7.81 -1.35
CA ARG A 155 -4.64 6.35 -1.48
C ARG A 155 -5.46 5.80 -2.64
N LEU A 156 -6.67 6.32 -2.83
CA LEU A 156 -7.51 5.98 -3.98
C LEU A 156 -6.84 6.36 -5.30
N GLN A 157 -6.27 7.57 -5.37
CA GLN A 157 -5.53 8.03 -6.54
C GLN A 157 -4.29 7.16 -6.80
N MET A 158 -3.54 6.79 -5.75
CA MET A 158 -2.37 5.92 -5.86
C MET A 158 -2.70 4.54 -6.43
N ALA A 159 -3.74 3.89 -5.92
CA ALA A 159 -4.17 2.59 -6.44
C ALA A 159 -4.67 2.68 -7.89
N TRP A 160 -5.37 3.76 -8.24
CA TRP A 160 -5.85 4.01 -9.60
C TRP A 160 -4.72 4.24 -10.60
N ASP A 161 -3.75 5.06 -10.23
CA ASP A 161 -2.61 5.35 -11.09
C ASP A 161 -1.73 4.11 -11.26
N GLU A 162 -1.48 3.33 -10.21
CA GLU A 162 -0.72 2.08 -10.34
C GLU A 162 -1.41 1.08 -11.28
N LEU A 163 -2.72 0.88 -11.13
CA LEU A 163 -3.50 0.05 -12.04
C LEU A 163 -3.34 0.52 -13.49
N ASN A 164 -3.48 1.83 -13.73
CA ASN A 164 -3.37 2.37 -15.07
C ASN A 164 -1.94 2.35 -15.62
N ILE A 165 -0.91 2.47 -14.79
CA ILE A 165 0.48 2.29 -15.20
C ILE A 165 0.67 0.85 -15.65
N LEU A 166 0.46 -0.11 -14.76
CA LEU A 166 0.80 -1.51 -15.00
C LEU A 166 0.02 -2.11 -16.17
N LYS A 167 -1.24 -1.73 -16.38
CA LYS A 167 -2.03 -2.24 -17.51
C LYS A 167 -1.58 -1.67 -18.87
N ASN A 168 -0.96 -0.48 -18.88
CA ASN A 168 -0.56 0.22 -20.11
C ASN A 168 0.95 0.10 -20.39
N LEU A 169 1.76 -0.35 -19.43
CA LEU A 169 3.18 -0.62 -19.64
C LEU A 169 3.36 -1.73 -20.70
N PRO A 170 4.29 -1.56 -21.65
CA PRO A 170 4.63 -2.63 -22.56
C PRO A 170 5.28 -3.79 -21.76
N PRO A 171 5.14 -5.05 -22.22
CA PRO A 171 5.77 -6.18 -21.55
C PRO A 171 7.28 -5.99 -21.42
N HIS A 172 7.78 -6.00 -20.18
CA HIS A 172 9.20 -5.83 -19.88
C HIS A 172 9.67 -6.89 -18.87
N PRO A 173 10.80 -7.57 -19.09
CA PRO A 173 11.24 -8.67 -18.24
C PRO A 173 11.64 -8.24 -16.81
N ASN A 174 11.90 -6.95 -16.61
CA ASN A 174 12.30 -6.37 -15.32
C ASN A 174 11.20 -5.53 -14.65
N ILE A 175 9.95 -5.63 -15.11
CA ILE A 175 8.78 -4.96 -14.50
C ILE A 175 7.74 -6.03 -14.16
N ILE A 176 7.13 -5.90 -12.99
CA ILE A 176 6.02 -6.76 -12.58
C ILE A 176 4.87 -6.73 -13.61
N THR A 177 4.28 -7.88 -13.87
CA THR A 177 3.23 -8.00 -14.90
C THR A 177 1.84 -7.87 -14.27
N PHE A 178 1.01 -6.98 -14.84
CA PHE A 178 -0.43 -6.92 -14.58
C PHE A 178 -1.12 -8.21 -15.02
N ASP A 179 -2.05 -8.73 -14.22
CA ASP A 179 -2.85 -9.90 -14.55
C ASP A 179 -4.30 -9.50 -14.89
N ARG A 180 -5.10 -9.15 -13.87
CA ARG A 180 -6.55 -8.91 -14.02
C ARG A 180 -7.09 -7.83 -13.09
N ILE A 181 -8.20 -7.22 -13.49
CA ILE A 181 -9.02 -6.38 -12.62
C ILE A 181 -9.90 -7.26 -11.75
N VAL A 182 -9.97 -6.95 -10.45
CA VAL A 182 -10.86 -7.64 -9.53
C VAL A 182 -12.14 -6.83 -9.37
N LEU A 183 -13.25 -7.49 -9.66
CA LEU A 183 -14.60 -6.96 -9.52
C LEU A 183 -15.26 -7.58 -8.30
N GLU A 184 -15.99 -6.79 -7.54
CA GLU A 184 -16.92 -7.37 -6.57
C GLU A 184 -18.16 -7.96 -7.27
N ASP A 185 -18.76 -8.95 -6.61
CA ASP A 185 -19.70 -9.88 -7.22
C ASP A 185 -21.10 -9.32 -7.51
N GLN A 186 -21.56 -8.27 -6.80
CA GLN A 186 -22.96 -7.83 -6.88
C GLN A 186 -23.19 -6.75 -7.91
N GLU A 187 -22.42 -5.66 -7.86
CA GLU A 187 -22.58 -4.48 -8.72
C GLU A 187 -21.43 -4.32 -9.73
N SER A 188 -20.52 -5.31 -9.80
CA SER A 188 -19.32 -5.30 -10.65
C SER A 188 -18.48 -4.04 -10.48
N ARG A 189 -18.29 -3.59 -9.23
CA ARG A 189 -17.42 -2.46 -8.92
C ARG A 189 -15.95 -2.89 -8.88
N VAL A 190 -15.07 -2.00 -9.33
CA VAL A 190 -13.61 -2.22 -9.33
C VAL A 190 -13.10 -2.07 -7.90
N ILE A 191 -12.68 -3.18 -7.30
CA ILE A 191 -12.18 -3.21 -5.91
C ILE A 191 -10.66 -3.35 -5.80
N GLY A 192 -10.00 -3.65 -6.92
CA GLY A 192 -8.55 -3.76 -6.99
C GLY A 192 -8.10 -4.48 -8.26
N PHE A 193 -6.87 -4.99 -8.24
CA PHE A 193 -6.28 -5.70 -9.36
C PHE A 193 -5.24 -6.72 -8.90
N THR A 194 -4.87 -7.61 -9.81
CA THR A 194 -3.91 -8.68 -9.56
C THR A 194 -2.66 -8.50 -10.40
N THR A 195 -1.52 -8.91 -9.85
CA THR A 195 -0.24 -8.99 -10.55
C THR A 195 0.38 -10.38 -10.40
N LYS A 196 1.34 -10.71 -11.27
CA LYS A 196 2.09 -11.97 -11.21
C LYS A 196 2.74 -12.12 -9.82
N TYR A 197 2.56 -13.28 -9.19
CA TYR A 197 3.31 -13.60 -7.97
C TYR A 197 4.75 -14.03 -8.31
N ILE A 198 5.73 -13.40 -7.65
CA ILE A 198 7.15 -13.78 -7.73
C ILE A 198 7.57 -14.41 -6.37
N PRO A 199 7.88 -15.72 -6.33
CA PRO A 199 8.34 -16.35 -5.10
C PRO A 199 9.79 -15.98 -4.77
N GLY A 200 10.18 -16.10 -3.50
CA GLY A 200 11.56 -15.88 -3.04
C GLY A 200 11.77 -14.65 -2.16
N GLY A 201 10.76 -13.77 -2.05
CA GLY A 201 10.86 -12.55 -1.27
C GLY A 201 11.65 -11.45 -1.98
N THR A 202 11.67 -10.27 -1.37
CA THR A 202 12.28 -9.06 -1.94
C THR A 202 13.75 -8.97 -1.55
N LEU A 203 14.52 -8.16 -2.28
CA LEU A 203 15.93 -7.88 -1.95
C LEU A 203 16.13 -7.14 -0.62
N ALA A 204 15.07 -6.79 0.10
CA ALA A 204 15.16 -6.34 1.49
C ALA A 204 15.67 -7.43 2.45
N ASP A 205 15.55 -8.71 2.09
CA ASP A 205 16.24 -9.79 2.81
C ASP A 205 17.73 -9.79 2.43
N PRO A 206 18.65 -9.50 3.37
CA PRO A 206 20.09 -9.49 3.10
C PRO A 206 20.67 -10.87 2.80
N LYS A 207 19.91 -11.96 3.03
CA LYS A 207 20.32 -13.32 2.68
C LYS A 207 20.25 -13.60 1.19
N ILE A 208 19.48 -12.82 0.44
CA ILE A 208 19.44 -12.94 -1.02
C ILE A 208 20.71 -12.26 -1.56
N PRO A 209 21.56 -12.98 -2.33
CA PRO A 209 22.76 -12.38 -2.92
C PRO A 209 22.39 -11.21 -3.82
N PHE A 210 23.37 -10.41 -4.26
CA PHE A 210 23.14 -9.39 -5.27
C PHE A 210 24.21 -9.43 -6.35
N ARG A 211 23.78 -9.52 -7.61
CA ARG A 211 24.66 -9.69 -8.76
C ARG A 211 24.85 -8.39 -9.53
N PHE A 212 26.03 -8.21 -10.10
CA PHE A 212 26.36 -7.04 -10.91
C PHE A 212 25.40 -6.87 -12.09
N GLU A 213 25.01 -7.96 -12.73
CA GLU A 213 24.02 -7.94 -13.82
C GLU A 213 22.67 -7.33 -13.38
N TRP A 214 22.25 -7.54 -12.13
CA TRP A 214 20.98 -7.01 -11.64
C TRP A 214 21.02 -5.50 -11.43
N LEU A 215 22.19 -4.92 -11.08
CA LEU A 215 22.36 -3.48 -11.12
C LEU A 215 22.24 -2.94 -12.55
N GLN A 216 22.83 -3.62 -13.53
CA GLN A 216 22.73 -3.21 -14.93
C GLN A 216 21.27 -3.25 -15.40
N GLN A 217 20.55 -4.33 -15.12
CA GLN A 217 19.13 -4.47 -15.44
C GLN A 217 18.28 -3.40 -14.74
N LEU A 218 18.58 -3.06 -13.47
CA LEU A 218 17.90 -1.99 -12.73
C LEU A 218 18.10 -0.63 -13.41
N THR A 219 19.34 -0.26 -13.74
CA THR A 219 19.61 1.02 -14.42
C THR A 219 18.95 1.10 -15.81
N GLN A 220 18.88 -0.03 -16.53
CA GLN A 220 18.21 -0.11 -17.83
C GLN A 220 16.70 0.08 -17.72
N VAL A 221 16.04 -0.56 -16.76
CA VAL A 221 14.59 -0.37 -16.58
C VAL A 221 14.25 1.04 -16.09
N VAL A 222 15.12 1.64 -15.28
CA VAL A 222 14.97 3.05 -14.85
C VAL A 222 15.12 4.00 -16.03
N ASP A 223 16.11 3.80 -16.89
CA ASP A 223 16.26 4.59 -18.11
C ASP A 223 15.07 4.42 -19.06
N PHE A 224 14.58 3.19 -19.22
CA PHE A 224 13.40 2.90 -20.02
C PHE A 224 12.17 3.66 -19.50
N LEU A 225 11.89 3.57 -18.21
CA LEU A 225 10.77 4.27 -17.57
C LEU A 225 10.90 5.80 -17.71
N ASN A 226 12.04 6.35 -17.31
CA ASN A 226 12.24 7.80 -17.25
C ASN A 226 12.38 8.43 -18.64
N LEU A 227 13.20 7.84 -19.51
CA LEU A 227 13.65 8.47 -20.74
C LEU A 227 12.78 8.12 -21.94
N GLU A 228 12.11 6.95 -21.93
CA GLU A 228 11.23 6.54 -23.02
C GLU A 228 9.75 6.77 -22.68
N LEU A 229 9.32 6.40 -21.48
CA LEU A 229 7.91 6.46 -21.09
C LEU A 229 7.54 7.69 -20.25
N GLY A 230 8.52 8.46 -19.79
CA GLY A 230 8.28 9.63 -18.94
C GLY A 230 7.59 9.27 -17.63
N ILE A 231 7.92 8.10 -17.07
CA ILE A 231 7.44 7.58 -15.78
C ILE A 231 8.62 7.53 -14.80
N MET A 232 8.47 8.18 -13.64
CA MET A 232 9.40 8.01 -12.51
C MET A 232 8.74 7.11 -11.47
N HIS A 233 9.45 6.09 -10.97
CA HIS A 233 8.92 5.19 -9.94
C HIS A 233 8.80 5.86 -8.57
N GLN A 234 9.75 6.73 -8.20
CA GLN A 234 9.78 7.52 -6.95
C GLN A 234 9.87 6.73 -5.64
N ASP A 235 10.11 5.41 -5.72
CA ASP A 235 10.28 4.53 -4.56
C ASP A 235 11.11 3.28 -4.86
N ILE A 236 12.18 3.45 -5.64
CA ILE A 236 13.13 2.36 -5.87
C ILE A 236 13.88 2.12 -4.57
N ALA A 237 13.73 0.91 -4.03
CA ALA A 237 14.31 0.46 -2.78
C ALA A 237 14.42 -1.07 -2.77
N PRO A 238 15.27 -1.69 -1.92
CA PRO A 238 15.41 -3.15 -1.86
C PRO A 238 14.08 -3.89 -1.64
N ARG A 239 13.15 -3.28 -0.88
CA ARG A 239 11.80 -3.82 -0.64
C ARG A 239 10.91 -3.89 -1.89
N ASN A 240 11.23 -3.11 -2.93
CA ASN A 240 10.47 -3.00 -4.18
C ASN A 240 11.16 -3.73 -5.35
N LEU A 241 12.07 -4.67 -5.03
CA LEU A 241 12.83 -5.44 -6.01
C LEU A 241 12.75 -6.93 -5.69
N PHE A 242 12.36 -7.75 -6.68
CA PHE A 242 12.44 -9.20 -6.64
C PHE A 242 13.57 -9.72 -7.53
N ILE A 243 14.00 -10.96 -7.28
CA ILE A 243 14.68 -11.78 -8.28
C ILE A 243 13.72 -12.88 -8.69
N ASP A 244 13.28 -12.90 -9.95
CA ASP A 244 12.43 -13.98 -10.44
C ASP A 244 13.27 -15.27 -10.50
N PRO A 245 12.95 -16.30 -9.70
CA PRO A 245 13.79 -17.49 -9.59
C PRO A 245 13.83 -18.31 -10.87
N TYR A 246 12.85 -18.17 -11.77
CA TYR A 246 12.79 -18.89 -13.03
C TYR A 246 13.62 -18.22 -14.11
N THR A 247 13.64 -16.89 -14.14
CA THR A 247 14.36 -16.12 -15.17
C THR A 247 15.72 -15.59 -14.71
N GLN A 248 15.96 -15.60 -13.40
CA GLN A 248 17.14 -15.01 -12.74
C GLN A 248 17.32 -13.51 -13.05
N LYS A 249 16.20 -12.80 -13.28
CA LYS A 249 16.17 -11.37 -13.57
C LYS A 249 15.65 -10.58 -12.40
N ILE A 250 16.17 -9.36 -12.23
CA ILE A 250 15.59 -8.41 -11.29
C ILE A 250 14.23 -7.94 -11.80
N VAL A 251 13.24 -7.80 -10.92
CA VAL A 251 11.91 -7.31 -11.26
C VAL A 251 11.53 -6.17 -10.32
N LEU A 252 11.26 -5.00 -10.89
CA LEU A 252 10.75 -3.82 -10.21
C LEU A 252 9.23 -3.92 -10.08
N PHE A 253 8.70 -3.59 -8.90
CA PHE A 253 7.27 -3.59 -8.61
C PHE A 253 6.90 -2.44 -7.66
N ASP A 254 5.59 -2.28 -7.42
CA ASP A 254 5.01 -1.28 -6.51
C ASP A 254 5.04 0.16 -7.06
N PHE A 255 4.28 0.40 -8.12
CA PHE A 255 4.22 1.69 -8.82
C PHE A 255 3.20 2.66 -8.18
N ASP A 256 2.81 2.47 -6.93
CA ASP A 256 1.80 3.27 -6.24
C ASP A 256 2.21 4.75 -6.10
N ARG A 257 3.51 5.02 -5.99
CA ARG A 257 4.12 6.36 -5.94
C ARG A 257 4.55 6.91 -7.30
N ALA A 258 4.40 6.17 -8.39
CA ALA A 258 5.00 6.57 -9.65
C ALA A 258 4.37 7.86 -10.24
N ALA A 259 5.20 8.73 -10.80
CA ALA A 259 4.76 9.90 -11.56
C ALA A 259 4.69 9.61 -13.05
N SER A 260 3.86 10.37 -13.77
CA SER A 260 3.93 10.49 -15.23
C SER A 260 4.00 11.96 -15.62
N GLY A 261 5.11 12.34 -16.27
CA GLY A 261 5.43 13.75 -16.50
C GLY A 261 5.37 14.54 -15.19
N LYS A 262 4.56 15.60 -15.15
CA LYS A 262 4.38 16.44 -13.95
C LYS A 262 3.36 15.88 -12.95
N GLN A 263 2.54 14.91 -13.36
CA GLN A 263 1.49 14.37 -12.51
C GLN A 263 2.12 13.53 -11.40
N ARG A 264 1.83 13.91 -10.14
CA ARG A 264 2.36 13.30 -8.91
C ARG A 264 3.89 13.27 -8.82
N LEU A 265 4.57 14.14 -9.56
CA LEU A 265 6.01 14.32 -9.41
C LEU A 265 6.27 15.06 -8.10
N TYR A 266 6.96 14.40 -7.18
CA TYR A 266 7.30 14.97 -5.87
C TYR A 266 8.76 15.43 -5.86
N ASP A 267 8.99 16.54 -5.16
CA ASP A 267 10.34 17.05 -4.97
C ASP A 267 11.21 16.06 -4.16
N GLY A 268 12.48 15.93 -4.54
CA GLY A 268 13.44 15.01 -3.93
C GLY A 268 13.19 13.51 -4.16
N ARG A 269 12.25 13.12 -5.03
CA ARG A 269 11.93 11.70 -5.33
C ARG A 269 12.36 11.25 -6.72
N ASP A 270 13.56 11.63 -7.17
CA ASP A 270 14.07 11.15 -8.45
C ASP A 270 14.60 9.70 -8.37
N ASP A 271 14.43 8.95 -9.46
CA ASP A 271 14.83 7.55 -9.52
C ASP A 271 16.36 7.34 -9.53
N VAL A 272 17.12 8.32 -10.02
CA VAL A 272 18.60 8.22 -10.07
C VAL A 272 19.17 8.21 -8.66
N SER A 273 18.76 9.16 -7.83
CA SER A 273 19.07 9.19 -6.40
C SER A 273 18.58 7.93 -5.71
N SER A 274 17.35 7.48 -6.01
CA SER A 274 16.78 6.27 -5.41
C SER A 274 17.61 5.02 -5.71
N VAL A 275 18.13 4.85 -6.93
CA VAL A 275 19.05 3.75 -7.29
C VAL A 275 20.35 3.83 -6.48
N VAL A 276 20.88 5.02 -6.22
CA VAL A 276 22.12 5.18 -5.44
C VAL A 276 21.94 4.74 -3.99
N PHE A 277 20.89 5.25 -3.33
CA PHE A 277 20.55 4.82 -1.97
C PHE A 277 20.24 3.32 -1.92
N THR A 278 19.53 2.79 -2.92
CA THR A 278 19.22 1.36 -3.03
C THR A 278 20.48 0.52 -3.12
N LEU A 279 21.42 0.86 -4.00
CA LEU A 279 22.65 0.07 -4.16
C LEU A 279 23.50 0.11 -2.88
N TYR A 280 23.56 1.25 -2.21
CA TYR A 280 24.22 1.35 -0.91
C TYR A 280 23.57 0.42 0.11
N GLU A 281 22.24 0.49 0.30
CA GLU A 281 21.51 -0.37 1.24
C GLU A 281 21.68 -1.86 0.90
N LEU A 282 21.67 -2.23 -0.40
CA LEU A 282 21.89 -3.62 -0.82
C LEU A 282 23.27 -4.13 -0.42
N ILE A 283 24.33 -3.35 -0.63
CA ILE A 283 25.72 -3.78 -0.38
C ILE A 283 26.03 -3.75 1.11
N THR A 284 25.63 -2.70 1.83
CA THR A 284 26.05 -2.45 3.21
C THR A 284 25.05 -2.92 4.25
N ASN A 285 23.80 -3.20 3.85
CA ASN A 285 22.67 -3.43 4.75
C ASN A 285 22.43 -2.28 5.75
N ASP A 286 22.97 -1.08 5.47
CA ASP A 286 22.77 0.12 6.27
C ASP A 286 21.50 0.85 5.82
N LYS A 287 20.53 0.92 6.73
CA LYS A 287 19.21 1.53 6.53
C LYS A 287 19.11 2.94 7.13
N SER A 288 20.22 3.52 7.58
CA SER A 288 20.25 4.83 8.24
C SER A 288 19.65 5.95 7.39
N PHE A 289 19.84 5.88 6.07
CA PHE A 289 19.28 6.87 5.12
C PHE A 289 17.79 6.70 4.86
N SER A 290 17.23 5.51 5.13
CA SER A 290 15.82 5.21 4.82
C SER A 290 14.84 6.01 5.69
N GLY A 291 15.27 6.46 6.88
CA GLY A 291 14.52 7.35 7.75
C GLY A 291 14.64 8.85 7.44
N ILE A 292 15.56 9.24 6.55
CA ILE A 292 15.75 10.64 6.18
C ILE A 292 14.66 11.04 5.18
N PRO A 293 13.96 12.17 5.36
CA PRO A 293 12.97 12.64 4.40
C PRO A 293 13.57 12.84 3.00
N HIS A 294 12.80 12.53 1.96
CA HIS A 294 13.32 12.52 0.58
C HIS A 294 13.83 13.88 0.10
N TRP A 295 13.22 14.98 0.55
CA TRP A 295 13.65 16.35 0.24
C TRP A 295 14.97 16.74 0.94
N ASP A 296 15.36 16.02 1.99
CA ASP A 296 16.62 16.23 2.72
C ASP A 296 17.74 15.31 2.21
N ARG A 297 17.43 14.38 1.30
CA ARG A 297 18.43 13.45 0.76
C ARG A 297 19.23 14.11 -0.36
N ASN A 298 20.54 13.93 -0.30
CA ASN A 298 21.45 14.22 -1.41
C ASN A 298 22.27 12.96 -1.69
N ILE A 299 22.46 12.63 -2.98
CA ILE A 299 23.34 11.54 -3.43
C ILE A 299 24.72 11.60 -2.76
N ASP A 300 25.23 12.80 -2.48
CA ASP A 300 26.59 13.02 -1.98
C ASP A 300 26.76 12.39 -0.61
N MET A 301 25.66 12.22 0.15
CA MET A 301 25.64 11.50 1.42
C MET A 301 26.13 10.05 1.26
N VAL A 302 25.93 9.45 0.09
CA VAL A 302 26.34 8.08 -0.24
C VAL A 302 27.59 8.06 -1.10
N GLN A 303 27.66 8.90 -2.14
CA GLN A 303 28.78 8.90 -3.09
C GLN A 303 30.11 9.39 -2.46
N SER A 304 30.05 10.27 -1.45
CA SER A 304 31.24 10.75 -0.74
C SER A 304 31.84 9.73 0.25
N ILE A 305 31.12 8.66 0.59
CA ILE A 305 31.60 7.62 1.50
C ILE A 305 32.74 6.86 0.81
N SER A 306 33.94 6.89 1.39
CA SER A 306 35.15 6.31 0.79
C SER A 306 35.06 4.79 0.64
N GLU A 307 34.54 4.10 1.65
CA GLU A 307 34.48 2.64 1.73
C GLU A 307 33.07 2.16 2.04
N TRP A 308 32.57 1.20 1.26
CA TRP A 308 31.28 0.56 1.52
C TRP A 308 31.55 -0.84 2.07
N PRO A 309 31.27 -1.11 3.35
CA PRO A 309 31.43 -2.46 3.90
C PRO A 309 30.47 -3.41 3.18
N SER A 310 30.97 -4.55 2.71
CA SER A 310 30.12 -5.56 2.08
C SER A 310 29.51 -6.46 3.15
N ASN A 311 28.19 -6.34 3.35
CA ASN A 311 27.40 -7.13 4.29
C ASN A 311 26.36 -8.01 3.57
N ARG A 312 26.59 -8.28 2.28
CA ARG A 312 25.77 -9.14 1.41
C ARG A 312 26.68 -9.93 0.48
N GLU A 313 26.26 -11.14 0.12
CA GLU A 313 26.95 -11.93 -0.91
C GLU A 313 26.87 -11.24 -2.27
N LEU A 314 28.03 -10.97 -2.88
CA LEU A 314 28.17 -10.35 -4.20
C LEU A 314 28.94 -11.27 -5.17
N ASP A 315 28.65 -11.16 -6.46
CA ASP A 315 29.36 -11.88 -7.53
C ASP A 315 30.57 -11.09 -8.10
N SER A 316 30.87 -9.93 -7.51
CA SER A 316 31.93 -9.03 -7.95
C SER A 316 32.33 -8.08 -6.82
N GLU A 317 33.52 -7.47 -6.95
CA GLU A 317 34.01 -6.47 -6.01
C GLU A 317 33.10 -5.22 -5.95
N VAL A 318 32.93 -4.66 -4.75
CA VAL A 318 32.13 -3.43 -4.50
C VAL A 318 32.57 -2.27 -5.41
N SER A 319 33.86 -2.16 -5.71
CA SER A 319 34.40 -1.13 -6.62
C SER A 319 33.80 -1.21 -8.02
N LYS A 320 33.50 -2.41 -8.53
CA LYS A 320 32.89 -2.60 -9.85
C LYS A 320 31.46 -2.05 -9.88
N PHE A 321 30.67 -2.35 -8.84
CA PHE A 321 29.31 -1.80 -8.68
C PHE A 321 29.34 -0.28 -8.60
N ARG A 322 30.23 0.28 -7.76
CA ARG A 322 30.35 1.73 -7.57
C ARG A 322 30.79 2.46 -8.82
N ASN A 323 31.78 1.93 -9.55
CA ASN A 323 32.26 2.55 -10.79
C ASN A 323 31.15 2.61 -11.83
N PHE A 324 30.43 1.49 -12.05
CA PHE A 324 29.29 1.46 -12.96
C PHE A 324 28.19 2.45 -12.54
N LEU A 325 27.83 2.49 -11.26
CA LEU A 325 26.83 3.43 -10.76
C LEU A 325 27.24 4.88 -11.01
N ASN A 326 28.49 5.23 -10.71
CA ASN A 326 29.00 6.59 -10.87
C ASN A 326 29.01 7.03 -12.35
N GLU A 327 29.40 6.14 -13.26
CA GLU A 327 29.33 6.40 -14.71
C GLU A 327 27.87 6.63 -15.15
N TRP A 328 26.95 5.76 -14.72
CA TRP A 328 25.53 5.91 -15.04
C TRP A 328 24.96 7.23 -14.49
N VAL A 329 25.20 7.54 -13.22
CA VAL A 329 24.77 8.81 -12.58
C VAL A 329 25.34 10.03 -13.32
N ALA A 330 26.63 10.02 -13.69
CA ALA A 330 27.25 11.15 -14.38
C ALA A 330 26.55 11.48 -15.71
N THR A 331 26.06 10.46 -16.42
CA THR A 331 25.31 10.64 -17.67
C THR A 331 23.85 11.09 -17.48
N ARG A 332 23.33 11.12 -16.24
CA ARG A 332 21.99 11.59 -15.85
C ARG A 332 22.06 12.72 -14.80
N ARG A 333 23.18 13.45 -14.80
CA ARG A 333 23.36 14.71 -14.08
C ARG A 333 23.79 15.85 -15.01
N SER A 334 23.50 15.70 -16.29
CA SER A 334 23.76 16.74 -17.28
C SER A 334 22.62 17.75 -17.30
N ASP A 335 22.90 18.99 -17.68
CA ASP A 335 21.85 19.99 -17.88
C ASP A 335 20.78 19.44 -18.85
N GLY A 336 19.51 19.46 -18.42
CA GLY A 336 18.37 19.04 -19.24
C GLY A 336 17.76 17.67 -18.94
N ASP A 337 18.19 16.94 -17.91
CA ASP A 337 17.62 15.62 -17.60
C ASP A 337 16.12 15.67 -17.26
N MET A 338 15.69 16.67 -16.50
CA MET A 338 14.27 16.91 -16.24
C MET A 338 13.52 17.27 -17.52
N GLU A 339 14.13 18.02 -18.43
CA GLU A 339 13.52 18.34 -19.73
C GLU A 339 13.38 17.08 -20.58
N ARG A 340 14.38 16.19 -20.56
CA ARG A 340 14.34 14.91 -21.27
C ARG A 340 13.22 14.00 -20.76
N TYR A 341 13.09 13.85 -19.44
CA TYR A 341 11.96 13.15 -18.82
C TYR A 341 10.61 13.80 -19.19
N LEU A 342 10.54 15.14 -19.12
CA LEU A 342 9.34 15.89 -19.48
C LEU A 342 9.02 15.90 -20.98
N ASN A 343 9.91 15.40 -21.83
CA ASN A 343 9.72 15.26 -23.28
C ASN A 343 9.94 13.82 -23.77
N ALA A 344 9.76 12.82 -22.90
CA ALA A 344 9.91 11.41 -23.26
C ALA A 344 9.02 11.03 -24.47
N PRO A 345 9.56 10.33 -25.49
CA PRO A 345 8.92 10.16 -26.79
C PRO A 345 7.66 9.29 -26.77
N HIS A 346 7.53 8.38 -25.81
CA HIS A 346 6.43 7.42 -25.71
C HIS A 346 5.66 7.60 -24.40
N ARG A 347 5.46 8.84 -23.97
CA ARG A 347 4.76 9.14 -22.71
C ARG A 347 3.41 8.43 -22.63
N LEU A 348 3.22 7.69 -21.54
CA LEU A 348 1.93 7.11 -21.19
C LEU A 348 1.06 8.13 -20.44
N THR A 349 -0.20 8.23 -20.85
CA THR A 349 -1.24 9.01 -20.14
C THR A 349 -2.42 8.10 -19.82
N TRP A 350 -3.15 8.44 -18.78
CA TRP A 350 -4.35 7.73 -18.35
C TRP A 350 -5.36 8.71 -17.74
N PRO A 351 -6.65 8.36 -17.69
CA PRO A 351 -7.66 9.26 -17.13
C PRO A 351 -7.49 9.43 -15.62
N ASP A 352 -7.95 10.58 -15.12
CA ASP A 352 -8.11 10.82 -13.69
C ASP A 352 -9.05 9.81 -13.04
N LEU A 353 -8.91 9.64 -11.72
CA LEU A 353 -9.80 8.78 -10.93
C LEU A 353 -11.25 9.30 -11.04
N PRO A 354 -12.19 8.49 -11.58
CA PRO A 354 -13.59 8.90 -11.66
C PRO A 354 -14.21 9.09 -10.27
N THR A 355 -15.14 10.04 -10.15
CA THR A 355 -15.98 10.15 -8.94
C THR A 355 -17.05 9.08 -8.96
N ALA A 356 -17.11 8.24 -7.92
CA ALA A 356 -18.14 7.23 -7.82
C ALA A 356 -19.55 7.86 -7.75
N PRO A 357 -20.54 7.35 -8.50
CA PRO A 357 -21.88 7.94 -8.59
C PRO A 357 -22.60 7.97 -7.25
N ASP A 358 -22.27 7.04 -6.35
CA ASP A 358 -22.79 7.01 -4.98
C ASP A 358 -22.57 8.34 -4.25
N TYR A 359 -21.45 9.03 -4.50
CA TYR A 359 -21.15 10.31 -3.86
C TYR A 359 -22.09 11.44 -4.28
N SER A 360 -22.87 11.29 -5.35
CA SER A 360 -23.93 12.24 -5.73
C SER A 360 -25.23 12.07 -4.94
N VAL A 361 -25.39 10.98 -4.18
CA VAL A 361 -26.58 10.74 -3.36
C VAL A 361 -26.58 11.67 -2.15
N LYS A 362 -27.69 12.38 -1.93
CA LYS A 362 -27.88 13.32 -0.82
C LYS A 362 -28.15 12.58 0.49
N PHE A 363 -27.59 13.07 1.58
CA PHE A 363 -27.81 12.56 2.93
C PHE A 363 -27.89 13.69 3.96
N GLU A 364 -28.56 13.43 5.06
CA GLU A 364 -28.67 14.37 6.17
C GLU A 364 -27.39 14.35 7.00
N MET A 365 -26.81 15.53 7.22
CA MET A 365 -25.60 15.75 8.02
C MET A 365 -25.87 16.79 9.10
N GLY A 366 -26.52 16.33 10.17
CA GLY A 366 -26.92 17.16 11.30
C GLY A 366 -27.98 18.21 10.94
N THR A 367 -28.14 19.19 11.82
CA THR A 367 -29.12 20.26 11.68
C THR A 367 -28.44 21.62 11.55
N THR A 368 -29.02 22.51 10.76
CA THR A 368 -28.66 23.93 10.72
C THR A 368 -29.01 24.63 12.03
N TRP A 369 -28.50 25.84 12.23
CA TRP A 369 -28.75 26.65 13.43
C TRP A 369 -30.23 26.97 13.66
N ASP A 370 -31.05 26.98 12.60
CA ASP A 370 -32.50 27.14 12.66
C ASP A 370 -33.28 25.82 12.81
N GLY A 371 -32.58 24.71 13.11
CA GLY A 371 -33.18 23.41 13.40
C GLY A 371 -33.67 22.62 12.18
N LYS A 372 -33.28 23.01 10.95
CA LYS A 372 -33.63 22.26 9.74
C LYS A 372 -32.57 21.20 9.43
N ALA A 373 -33.00 20.10 8.81
CA ALA A 373 -32.08 19.09 8.30
C ALA A 373 -31.11 19.71 7.28
N ASN A 374 -29.81 19.51 7.51
CA ASN A 374 -28.77 19.93 6.59
C ASN A 374 -28.46 18.80 5.61
N TRP A 375 -28.69 19.02 4.31
CA TRP A 375 -28.52 17.99 3.28
C TRP A 375 -27.23 18.22 2.49
N THR A 376 -26.39 17.19 2.39
CA THR A 376 -25.11 17.25 1.66
C THR A 376 -24.89 16.02 0.77
N THR A 377 -23.85 16.05 -0.06
CA THR A 377 -23.37 14.95 -0.91
C THR A 377 -21.89 14.68 -0.60
N GLY A 378 -21.31 13.59 -1.13
CA GLY A 378 -19.90 13.26 -0.94
C GLY A 378 -19.60 12.29 0.20
N HIS A 379 -18.46 12.47 0.86
CA HIS A 379 -17.96 11.56 1.89
C HIS A 379 -18.90 11.47 3.11
N ARG A 380 -19.04 10.27 3.66
CA ARG A 380 -19.91 9.95 4.82
C ARG A 380 -19.45 8.66 5.50
N SER A 381 -19.99 8.38 6.68
CA SER A 381 -19.75 7.09 7.33
C SER A 381 -20.43 5.95 6.57
N ARG A 382 -19.87 4.75 6.74
CA ARG A 382 -20.42 3.49 6.23
C ARG A 382 -21.82 3.26 6.77
N HIS A 383 -22.04 3.54 8.05
CA HIS A 383 -23.35 3.45 8.69
C HIS A 383 -24.40 4.36 8.03
N THR A 384 -24.06 5.63 7.76
CA THR A 384 -24.95 6.55 7.05
C THR A 384 -25.29 6.02 5.66
N ALA A 385 -24.30 5.54 4.90
CA ALA A 385 -24.53 4.95 3.58
C ALA A 385 -25.47 3.73 3.65
N MET A 386 -25.31 2.86 4.64
CA MET A 386 -26.20 1.70 4.85
C MET A 386 -27.63 2.10 5.22
N LYS A 387 -27.81 3.11 6.09
CA LYS A 387 -29.14 3.66 6.43
C LYS A 387 -29.87 4.18 5.19
N MET A 388 -29.13 4.68 4.20
CA MET A 388 -29.67 5.14 2.92
C MET A 388 -29.92 4.01 1.91
N GLY A 389 -29.59 2.76 2.26
CA GLY A 389 -29.69 1.62 1.35
C GLY A 389 -28.60 1.58 0.28
N GLN A 390 -27.50 2.33 0.44
CA GLN A 390 -26.37 2.23 -0.48
C GLN A 390 -25.61 0.92 -0.23
N TYR A 391 -25.23 0.26 -1.32
CA TYR A 391 -24.42 -0.95 -1.23
C TYR A 391 -23.03 -0.64 -0.68
N CYS A 392 -22.63 -1.40 0.34
CA CYS A 392 -21.33 -1.28 1.00
C CYS A 392 -20.64 -2.64 0.94
N PHE A 393 -19.57 -2.74 0.15
CA PHE A 393 -18.77 -3.96 0.09
C PHE A 393 -18.08 -4.22 1.44
N ARG A 394 -18.20 -5.46 1.94
CA ARG A 394 -17.68 -5.90 3.23
C ARG A 394 -16.34 -6.60 3.05
N TRP A 395 -15.30 -6.02 3.65
CA TRP A 395 -13.94 -6.56 3.60
C TRP A 395 -13.59 -7.42 4.81
N GLU A 396 -14.41 -7.32 5.86
CA GLU A 396 -14.14 -7.93 7.15
C GLU A 396 -13.93 -9.44 7.00
N ARG A 397 -12.85 -9.94 7.58
CA ARG A 397 -12.45 -11.34 7.49
C ARG A 397 -11.93 -11.87 8.84
N PRO A 398 -11.96 -13.20 9.08
CA PRO A 398 -11.43 -13.78 10.31
C PRO A 398 -9.91 -13.53 10.46
N PRO A 399 -9.40 -13.51 11.70
CA PRO A 399 -7.97 -13.35 11.95
C PRO A 399 -7.18 -14.58 11.45
N GLN A 400 -5.97 -14.35 10.92
CA GLN A 400 -5.16 -15.42 10.32
C GLN A 400 -4.66 -16.44 11.37
N SER A 401 -4.44 -15.99 12.61
CA SER A 401 -3.96 -16.80 13.74
C SER A 401 -4.95 -17.92 14.13
N ARG A 402 -6.26 -17.64 14.14
CA ARG A 402 -7.30 -18.65 14.44
C ARG A 402 -7.38 -19.73 13.38
N SER A 403 -7.23 -19.35 12.11
CA SER A 403 -7.23 -20.29 10.99
C SER A 403 -6.07 -21.29 11.05
N LEU A 404 -4.92 -20.89 11.58
CA LEU A 404 -3.77 -21.80 11.80
C LEU A 404 -4.03 -22.80 12.92
N ILE A 405 -4.64 -22.36 14.02
CA ILE A 405 -5.02 -23.24 15.14
C ILE A 405 -6.07 -24.27 14.68
N GLU A 406 -7.10 -23.84 13.94
CA GLU A 406 -8.11 -24.75 13.39
C GLU A 406 -7.54 -25.74 12.37
N ALA A 407 -6.57 -25.32 11.54
CA ALA A 407 -5.85 -26.19 10.61
C ALA A 407 -4.97 -27.24 11.33
N GLU A 408 -4.30 -26.88 12.43
CA GLU A 408 -3.55 -27.84 13.25
C GLU A 408 -4.45 -28.84 13.99
N HIS A 409 -5.65 -28.41 14.39
CA HIS A 409 -6.64 -29.26 15.06
C HIS A 409 -7.40 -30.18 14.09
N SER A 410 -7.48 -29.84 12.80
CA SER A 410 -8.12 -30.68 11.77
C SER A 410 -7.16 -31.69 11.11
N VAL A 411 -5.89 -31.69 11.51
CA VAL A 411 -4.85 -32.65 11.07
C VAL A 411 -4.49 -33.67 12.18
N LYS A 412 -5.29 -33.77 13.24
CA LYS A 412 -5.12 -34.80 14.29
C LYS A 412 -6.16 -35.90 14.24
#